data_AF-A0A8J2HAA4-F1
#
_entry.id   AF-A0A8J2HAA4-F1
#
_cell.length_a   1.000
_cell.length_b   1.000
_cell.length_c   1.000
_cell.angle_alpha   90.00
_cell.angle_beta   90.00
_cell.angle_gamma   90.00
#
_symmetry.space_group_name_H-M   'P 1'
#
loop_
_entity.id
_entity.type
_entity.pdbx_description
1 polymer ?
#
loop_
_entity_poly.entity_id
_entity_poly.type
_entity_poly.pdbx_seq_one_letter_code
_entity_poly.pdbx_strand_id
1 'polypeptide(L)'
;MVDELLARKVNLKATTTSVPPPLQFAVEGCRMTSVQKLLAAGADVNHYYGPDEDLPLVRAINNLRPDMIKLLIRHVTEPSEGWITTPLMSACHAKAPRSIEFLINLPNIDISKVNNKNETCLFMNVNGLDAAGLELILNTNIECRGILDKDAETGPIQAECFREVQLMMNTYEPSINWSFFRILRVSQHLLTLRFKNIQVPAGNEEELIENFPIYGRMLAFHMKKALQRKVLFEQAEEVLLVIFRKLLPATVINEIIFFLTNYDLYKLKE
;
A
#
# COMPACT_ATOMS: atom_id res chain seq x y z
N MET A 1 -26.74 -25.59 -18.54
CA MET A 1 -27.44 -24.80 -17.49
C MET A 1 -27.54 -23.32 -17.85
N VAL A 2 -26.44 -22.55 -17.99
CA VAL A 2 -26.53 -21.12 -18.38
C VAL A 2 -27.16 -20.94 -19.78
N ASP A 3 -26.79 -21.78 -20.75
CA ASP A 3 -27.39 -21.75 -22.10
C ASP A 3 -28.89 -22.01 -22.09
N GLU A 4 -29.35 -22.86 -21.17
CA GLU A 4 -30.77 -23.21 -21.03
C GLU A 4 -31.57 -22.12 -20.32
N LEU A 5 -30.94 -21.41 -19.37
CA LEU A 5 -31.52 -20.22 -18.75
C LEU A 5 -31.66 -19.07 -19.75
N LEU A 6 -30.66 -18.86 -20.61
CA LEU A 6 -30.71 -17.85 -21.66
C LEU A 6 -31.76 -18.17 -22.73
N ALA A 7 -31.88 -19.45 -23.13
CA ALA A 7 -32.90 -19.90 -24.07
C ALA A 7 -34.34 -19.66 -23.58
N ARG A 8 -34.55 -19.66 -22.25
CA ARG A 8 -35.85 -19.41 -21.62
C ARG A 8 -36.18 -17.91 -21.45
N LYS A 9 -35.35 -16.99 -21.98
CA LYS A 9 -35.48 -15.53 -21.80
C LYS A 9 -35.67 -15.12 -20.34
N VAL A 10 -34.95 -15.79 -19.43
CA VAL A 10 -34.98 -15.46 -18.00
C VAL A 10 -34.58 -13.99 -17.84
N ASN A 11 -35.35 -13.26 -17.04
CA ASN A 11 -35.04 -11.87 -16.76
C ASN A 11 -33.72 -11.80 -15.97
N LEU A 12 -32.63 -11.43 -16.65
CA LEU A 12 -31.30 -11.29 -16.08
C LEU A 12 -31.18 -10.15 -15.07
N LYS A 13 -32.22 -9.30 -14.97
CA LYS A 13 -32.35 -8.20 -14.00
C LYS A 13 -33.30 -8.52 -12.84
N ALA A 14 -33.96 -9.69 -12.85
CA ALA A 14 -34.95 -10.01 -11.81
C ALA A 14 -34.27 -10.26 -10.47
N THR A 15 -34.61 -9.44 -9.48
CA THR A 15 -34.24 -9.62 -8.09
C THR A 15 -35.44 -10.06 -7.28
N THR A 16 -35.28 -11.15 -6.54
CA THR A 16 -35.93 -11.27 -5.24
C THR A 16 -34.89 -10.87 -4.21
N THR A 17 -35.29 -10.20 -3.13
CA THR A 17 -34.41 -9.66 -2.06
C THR A 17 -33.50 -10.70 -1.37
N SER A 18 -33.59 -11.97 -1.75
CA SER A 18 -32.92 -13.13 -1.17
C SER A 18 -32.06 -13.96 -2.14
N VAL A 19 -31.96 -13.58 -3.43
CA VAL A 19 -31.20 -14.38 -4.42
C VAL A 19 -30.23 -13.48 -5.20
N PRO A 20 -28.92 -13.80 -5.20
CA PRO A 20 -27.95 -13.08 -6.01
C PRO A 20 -28.31 -13.14 -7.50
N PRO A 21 -28.04 -12.07 -8.27
CA PRO A 21 -28.19 -12.10 -9.72
C PRO A 21 -27.38 -13.25 -10.34
N PRO A 22 -27.82 -13.82 -11.48
CA PRO A 22 -27.11 -14.91 -12.15
C PRO A 22 -25.64 -14.60 -12.44
N LEU A 23 -25.32 -13.34 -12.73
CA LEU A 23 -23.95 -12.87 -12.96
C LEU A 23 -23.09 -12.99 -11.71
N GLN A 24 -23.61 -12.63 -10.54
CA GLN A 24 -22.86 -12.65 -9.28
C GLN A 24 -22.55 -14.08 -8.84
N PHE A 25 -23.49 -15.02 -8.99
CA PHE A 25 -23.21 -16.45 -8.77
C PHE A 25 -22.12 -16.98 -9.69
N ALA A 26 -22.12 -16.56 -10.96
CA ALA A 26 -21.09 -16.96 -11.91
C ALA A 26 -19.71 -16.40 -11.53
N VAL A 27 -19.66 -15.17 -11.03
CA VAL A 27 -18.42 -14.52 -10.54
C VAL A 27 -17.93 -15.17 -9.25
N GLU A 28 -18.81 -15.41 -8.29
CA GLU A 28 -18.50 -16.09 -7.02
C GLU A 28 -17.94 -17.49 -7.28
N GLY A 29 -18.58 -18.25 -8.16
CA GLY A 29 -18.10 -19.56 -8.60
C GLY A 29 -16.90 -19.51 -9.56
N CYS A 30 -16.36 -18.32 -9.86
CA CYS A 30 -15.24 -18.10 -10.77
C CYS A 30 -15.41 -18.72 -12.18
N ARG A 31 -16.64 -18.78 -12.69
CA ARG A 31 -17.01 -19.45 -13.95
C ARG A 31 -16.90 -18.50 -15.13
N MET A 32 -15.70 -18.33 -15.67
CA MET A 32 -15.41 -17.35 -16.74
C MET A 32 -16.34 -17.45 -17.96
N THR A 33 -16.58 -18.66 -18.44
CA THR A 33 -17.45 -18.92 -19.61
C THR A 33 -18.90 -18.53 -19.34
N SER A 34 -19.39 -18.77 -18.12
CA SER A 34 -20.73 -18.34 -17.70
C SER A 34 -20.84 -16.82 -17.61
N VAL A 35 -19.82 -16.15 -17.06
CA VAL A 35 -19.78 -14.69 -16.95
C VAL A 35 -19.79 -14.04 -18.33
N GLN A 36 -18.96 -14.52 -19.27
CA GLN A 36 -18.96 -14.04 -20.65
C GLN A 36 -20.33 -14.16 -21.32
N LYS A 37 -21.00 -15.31 -21.19
CA LYS A 37 -22.33 -15.55 -21.76
C LYS A 37 -23.39 -14.62 -21.17
N LEU A 38 -23.35 -14.41 -19.84
CA LEU A 38 -24.29 -13.55 -19.15
C LEU A 38 -24.10 -12.07 -19.54
N LEU A 39 -22.86 -11.59 -19.64
CA LEU A 39 -22.56 -10.23 -20.11
C LEU A 39 -22.99 -10.04 -21.57
N ALA A 40 -22.72 -11.02 -22.45
CA ALA A 40 -23.16 -10.98 -23.85
C ALA A 40 -24.69 -10.95 -23.99
N ALA A 41 -25.42 -11.52 -23.03
CA ALA A 41 -26.87 -11.48 -22.95
C ALA A 41 -27.43 -10.20 -22.30
N GLY A 42 -26.57 -9.22 -21.96
CA GLY A 42 -26.99 -7.95 -21.37
C GLY A 42 -27.23 -8.00 -19.86
N ALA A 43 -26.62 -8.95 -19.15
CA ALA A 43 -26.60 -8.92 -17.69
C ALA A 43 -25.98 -7.61 -17.19
N ASP A 44 -26.62 -6.99 -16.21
CA ASP A 44 -26.16 -5.74 -15.63
C ASP A 44 -24.96 -6.00 -14.70
N VAL A 45 -23.78 -5.50 -15.08
CA VAL A 45 -22.53 -5.67 -14.33
C VAL A 45 -22.47 -4.82 -13.07
N ASN A 46 -23.33 -3.79 -12.99
CA ASN A 46 -23.39 -2.85 -11.87
C ASN A 46 -24.49 -3.23 -10.87
N HIS A 47 -25.19 -4.35 -11.09
CA HIS A 47 -26.22 -4.80 -10.19
C HIS A 47 -25.62 -5.35 -8.90
N TYR A 48 -25.92 -4.71 -7.77
CA TYR A 48 -25.44 -5.09 -6.45
C TYR A 48 -26.41 -6.02 -5.71
N TYR A 49 -25.91 -6.80 -4.76
CA TYR A 49 -26.71 -7.71 -3.94
C TYR A 49 -26.26 -7.72 -2.49
N GLY A 50 -27.21 -7.93 -1.58
CA GLY A 50 -26.95 -8.07 -0.15
C GLY A 50 -26.87 -6.73 0.59
N PRO A 51 -26.73 -6.79 1.93
CA PRO A 51 -26.76 -5.61 2.80
C PRO A 51 -25.59 -4.64 2.57
N ASP A 52 -24.48 -5.14 2.04
CA ASP A 52 -23.27 -4.36 1.75
C ASP A 52 -23.21 -3.87 0.29
N GLU A 53 -24.30 -4.04 -0.46
CA GLU A 53 -24.38 -3.70 -1.88
C GLU A 53 -23.21 -4.31 -2.69
N ASP A 54 -22.94 -5.60 -2.51
CA ASP A 54 -21.82 -6.27 -3.15
C ASP A 54 -21.96 -6.28 -4.69
N LEU A 55 -21.09 -5.55 -5.39
CA LEU A 55 -20.99 -5.61 -6.85
C LEU A 55 -20.28 -6.91 -7.30
N PRO A 56 -20.63 -7.44 -8.49
CA PRO A 56 -19.89 -8.53 -9.12
C PRO A 56 -18.38 -8.23 -9.22
N LEU A 57 -17.99 -6.99 -9.56
CA LEU A 57 -16.59 -6.59 -9.64
C LEU A 57 -15.88 -6.69 -8.27
N VAL A 58 -16.54 -6.27 -7.19
CA VAL A 58 -16.00 -6.36 -5.81
C VAL A 58 -15.82 -7.82 -5.41
N ARG A 59 -16.76 -8.70 -5.76
CA ARG A 59 -16.60 -10.14 -5.50
C ARG A 59 -15.42 -10.74 -6.28
N ALA A 60 -15.20 -10.33 -7.53
CA ALA A 60 -14.05 -10.77 -8.32
C ALA A 60 -12.71 -10.27 -7.72
N ILE A 61 -12.69 -9.06 -7.17
CA ILE A 61 -11.58 -8.48 -6.42
C ILE A 61 -11.26 -9.29 -5.16
N ASN A 62 -12.27 -9.60 -4.34
CA ASN A 62 -12.11 -10.40 -3.12
C ASN A 62 -11.62 -11.83 -3.42
N ASN A 63 -12.04 -12.38 -4.55
CA ASN A 63 -11.59 -13.69 -5.02
C ASN A 63 -10.19 -13.66 -5.68
N LEU A 64 -9.55 -12.48 -5.80
CA LEU A 64 -8.22 -12.27 -6.40
C LEU A 64 -8.10 -12.89 -7.80
N ARG A 65 -9.05 -12.62 -8.71
CA ARG A 65 -9.07 -13.17 -10.08
C ARG A 65 -8.85 -12.09 -11.15
N PRO A 66 -7.60 -11.77 -11.53
CA PRO A 66 -7.30 -10.67 -12.46
C PRO A 66 -8.04 -10.73 -13.79
N ASP A 67 -8.16 -11.91 -14.41
CA ASP A 67 -8.86 -12.04 -15.70
C ASP A 67 -10.36 -11.78 -15.58
N MET A 68 -10.96 -12.11 -14.45
CA MET A 68 -12.37 -11.81 -14.16
C MET A 68 -12.55 -10.31 -13.96
N ILE A 69 -11.64 -9.68 -13.24
CA ILE A 69 -11.65 -8.22 -13.02
C ILE A 69 -11.49 -7.50 -14.37
N LYS A 70 -10.52 -7.91 -15.20
CA LYS A 70 -10.31 -7.39 -16.58
C LYS A 70 -11.55 -7.53 -17.45
N LEU A 71 -12.26 -8.65 -17.34
CA LEU A 71 -13.46 -8.89 -18.10
C LEU A 71 -14.59 -7.98 -17.63
N LEU A 72 -14.87 -7.96 -16.32
CA LEU A 72 -15.97 -7.17 -15.75
C LEU A 72 -15.75 -5.68 -15.97
N ILE A 73 -14.53 -5.16 -15.77
CA ILE A 73 -14.28 -3.71 -15.86
C ILE A 73 -14.51 -3.14 -17.27
N ARG A 74 -14.32 -3.94 -18.34
CA ARG A 74 -14.64 -3.52 -19.71
C ARG A 74 -16.13 -3.25 -19.92
N HIS A 75 -16.97 -3.86 -19.10
CA HIS A 75 -18.41 -3.71 -19.15
C HIS A 75 -18.94 -2.75 -18.07
N VAL A 76 -18.11 -2.40 -17.08
CA VAL A 76 -18.45 -1.41 -16.06
C VAL A 76 -18.47 -0.04 -16.75
N THR A 77 -19.66 0.36 -17.19
CA THR A 77 -19.98 1.77 -17.38
C THR A 77 -19.92 2.41 -16.00
N GLU A 78 -19.30 3.58 -15.90
CA GLU A 78 -19.00 4.28 -14.64
C GLU A 78 -20.06 4.17 -13.54
N PRO A 79 -19.64 4.30 -12.25
CA PRO A 79 -20.55 4.51 -11.14
C PRO A 79 -21.72 5.41 -11.51
N SER A 80 -22.94 4.85 -11.59
CA SER A 80 -24.13 5.69 -11.64
C SER A 80 -24.12 6.60 -10.40
N GLU A 81 -24.61 7.83 -10.54
CA GLU A 81 -24.84 8.73 -9.41
C GLU A 81 -25.63 7.97 -8.33
N GLY A 82 -24.94 7.56 -7.26
CA GLY A 82 -25.50 6.65 -6.25
C GLY A 82 -24.56 5.54 -5.77
N TRP A 83 -23.41 5.29 -6.41
CA TRP A 83 -22.43 4.35 -5.85
C TRP A 83 -21.93 4.83 -4.48
N ILE A 84 -22.23 4.05 -3.45
CA ILE A 84 -21.83 4.31 -2.07
C ILE A 84 -20.34 4.02 -1.85
N THR A 85 -19.72 3.12 -2.64
CA THR A 85 -18.31 2.71 -2.49
C THR A 85 -17.73 2.30 -3.86
N THR A 86 -16.55 2.83 -4.24
CA THR A 86 -15.90 2.45 -5.52
C THR A 86 -15.20 1.08 -5.40
N PRO A 87 -14.95 0.37 -6.52
CA PRO A 87 -14.19 -0.88 -6.51
C PRO A 87 -12.82 -0.73 -5.84
N LEU A 88 -12.18 0.44 -5.98
CA LEU A 88 -10.92 0.75 -5.31
C LEU A 88 -11.12 0.85 -3.79
N MET A 89 -12.17 1.52 -3.33
CA MET A 89 -12.49 1.60 -1.90
C MET A 89 -12.75 0.22 -1.29
N SER A 90 -13.48 -0.65 -1.99
CA SER A 90 -13.71 -2.02 -1.53
C SER A 90 -12.41 -2.81 -1.45
N ALA A 91 -11.50 -2.66 -2.42
CA ALA A 91 -10.18 -3.27 -2.37
C ALA A 91 -9.34 -2.78 -1.17
N CYS A 92 -9.46 -1.48 -0.83
CA CYS A 92 -8.84 -0.87 0.35
C CYS A 92 -9.43 -1.41 1.65
N HIS A 93 -10.76 -1.51 1.75
CA HIS A 93 -11.44 -2.09 2.91
C HIS A 93 -11.04 -3.55 3.13
N ALA A 94 -10.92 -4.32 2.04
CA ALA A 94 -10.50 -5.72 2.07
C ALA A 94 -8.99 -5.93 2.29
N LYS A 95 -8.18 -4.86 2.37
CA LYS A 95 -6.71 -4.91 2.49
C LYS A 95 -6.05 -5.80 1.43
N ALA A 96 -6.48 -5.64 0.18
CA ALA A 96 -6.08 -6.49 -0.94
C ALA A 96 -5.07 -5.76 -1.86
N PRO A 97 -3.76 -5.73 -1.53
CA PRO A 97 -2.78 -4.89 -2.23
C PRO A 97 -2.67 -5.23 -3.73
N ARG A 98 -2.76 -6.50 -4.12
CA ARG A 98 -2.76 -6.89 -5.55
C ARG A 98 -3.95 -6.33 -6.32
N SER A 99 -5.10 -6.23 -5.66
CA SER A 99 -6.30 -5.66 -6.25
C SER A 99 -6.21 -4.14 -6.33
N ILE A 100 -5.67 -3.50 -5.28
CA ILE A 100 -5.38 -2.06 -5.27
C ILE A 100 -4.41 -1.70 -6.41
N GLU A 101 -3.29 -2.41 -6.51
CA GLU A 101 -2.29 -2.24 -7.57
C GLU A 101 -2.90 -2.43 -8.96
N PHE A 102 -3.72 -3.47 -9.14
CA PHE A 102 -4.39 -3.70 -10.41
C PHE A 102 -5.36 -2.57 -10.77
N LEU A 103 -6.20 -2.12 -9.82
CA LEU A 103 -7.22 -1.10 -10.03
C LEU A 103 -6.62 0.27 -10.32
N ILE A 104 -5.59 0.66 -9.57
CA ILE A 104 -4.87 1.93 -9.78
C ILE A 104 -4.31 2.07 -11.20
N ASN A 105 -3.90 0.96 -11.80
CA ASN A 105 -3.33 0.93 -13.14
C ASN A 105 -4.38 0.90 -14.27
N LEU A 106 -5.67 0.92 -13.95
CA LEU A 106 -6.73 0.91 -14.95
C LEU A 106 -7.05 2.32 -15.45
N PRO A 107 -7.33 2.50 -16.75
CA PRO A 107 -7.76 3.78 -17.28
C PRO A 107 -9.10 4.18 -16.65
N ASN A 108 -9.23 5.45 -16.26
CA ASN A 108 -10.45 6.08 -15.71
C ASN A 108 -10.83 5.70 -14.26
N ILE A 109 -9.89 5.16 -13.46
CA ILE A 109 -10.14 5.03 -12.01
C ILE A 109 -9.89 6.37 -11.32
N ASP A 110 -10.96 6.96 -10.79
CA ASP A 110 -10.88 8.14 -9.93
C ASP A 110 -10.58 7.74 -8.48
N ILE A 111 -9.31 7.90 -8.09
CA ILE A 111 -8.82 7.60 -6.75
C ILE A 111 -9.29 8.64 -5.72
N SER A 112 -9.71 9.83 -6.17
CA SER A 112 -10.15 10.95 -5.33
C SER A 112 -11.61 10.86 -4.88
N LYS A 113 -12.37 9.91 -5.45
CA LYS A 113 -13.78 9.70 -5.11
C LYS A 113 -13.96 9.46 -3.61
N VAL A 114 -15.10 9.89 -3.06
CA VAL A 114 -15.49 9.73 -1.66
C VAL A 114 -16.73 8.83 -1.52
N ASN A 115 -16.83 8.08 -0.42
CA ASN A 115 -18.02 7.30 -0.06
C ASN A 115 -19.09 8.19 0.64
N ASN A 116 -20.20 7.57 1.09
CA ASN A 116 -21.27 8.26 1.83
C ASN A 116 -20.85 8.85 3.19
N LYS A 117 -19.72 8.39 3.76
CA LYS A 117 -19.07 8.95 4.94
C LYS A 117 -18.04 10.03 4.59
N ASN A 118 -17.98 10.46 3.33
CA ASN A 118 -16.97 11.36 2.78
C ASN A 118 -15.52 10.82 2.87
N GLU A 119 -15.33 9.51 2.95
CA GLU A 119 -14.01 8.89 3.04
C GLU A 119 -13.48 8.53 1.65
N THR A 120 -12.23 8.87 1.37
CA THR A 120 -11.52 8.40 0.17
C THR A 120 -10.88 7.03 0.39
N CYS A 121 -10.42 6.41 -0.71
CA CYS A 121 -9.60 5.20 -0.65
C CYS A 121 -8.39 5.39 0.27
N LEU A 122 -7.74 6.56 0.20
CA LEU A 122 -6.61 6.90 1.05
C LEU A 122 -6.99 6.89 2.53
N PHE A 123 -8.06 7.60 2.90
CA PHE A 123 -8.53 7.67 4.30
C PHE A 123 -8.83 6.28 4.87
N MET A 124 -9.44 5.40 4.08
CA MET A 124 -9.71 4.02 4.47
C MET A 124 -8.43 3.21 4.75
N ASN A 125 -7.36 3.41 3.98
CA ASN A 125 -6.09 2.72 4.25
C ASN A 125 -5.41 3.27 5.51
N VAL A 126 -5.51 4.57 5.78
CA VAL A 126 -5.00 5.19 7.03
C VAL A 126 -5.73 4.59 8.23
N ASN A 127 -7.06 4.64 8.27
CA ASN A 127 -7.84 4.11 9.37
C ASN A 127 -7.74 2.59 9.51
N GLY A 128 -7.61 1.89 8.38
CA GLY A 128 -7.42 0.45 8.34
C GLY A 128 -6.02 -0.01 8.73
N LEU A 129 -5.05 0.90 8.90
CA LEU A 129 -3.62 0.61 9.09
C LEU A 129 -3.04 -0.27 7.97
N ASP A 130 -3.50 -0.10 6.73
CA ASP A 130 -3.00 -0.82 5.56
C ASP A 130 -1.80 -0.10 4.94
N ALA A 131 -0.61 -0.37 5.47
CA ALA A 131 0.62 0.24 4.99
C ALA A 131 0.95 -0.11 3.53
N ALA A 132 0.56 -1.30 3.06
CA ALA A 132 0.83 -1.74 1.69
C ALA A 132 -0.10 -1.03 0.70
N GLY A 133 -1.40 -0.95 1.02
CA GLY A 133 -2.36 -0.19 0.24
C GLY A 133 -2.07 1.31 0.23
N LEU A 134 -1.64 1.88 1.38
CA LEU A 134 -1.16 3.26 1.46
C LEU A 134 -0.02 3.52 0.48
N GLU A 135 1.01 2.69 0.49
CA GLU A 135 2.18 2.85 -0.38
C GLU A 135 1.81 2.79 -1.87
N LEU A 136 0.93 1.86 -2.25
CA LEU A 136 0.44 1.75 -3.63
C LEU A 136 -0.33 2.99 -4.07
N ILE A 137 -1.23 3.51 -3.22
CA ILE A 137 -2.02 4.71 -3.52
C ILE A 137 -1.14 5.96 -3.53
N LEU A 138 -0.23 6.10 -2.57
CA LEU A 138 0.68 7.24 -2.46
C LEU A 138 1.67 7.35 -3.62
N ASN A 139 2.07 6.21 -4.20
CA ASN A 139 2.92 6.17 -5.39
C ASN A 139 2.20 6.63 -6.67
N THR A 140 0.89 6.90 -6.60
CA THR A 140 0.15 7.53 -7.69
C THR A 140 0.19 9.05 -7.53
N ASN A 141 0.31 9.77 -8.66
CA ASN A 141 0.45 11.23 -8.67
C ASN A 141 -0.88 11.94 -8.34
N ILE A 142 -1.37 11.79 -7.11
CA ILE A 142 -2.64 12.37 -6.66
C ILE A 142 -2.38 13.78 -6.13
N GLU A 143 -3.01 14.78 -6.76
CA GLU A 143 -3.23 16.08 -6.13
C GLU A 143 -4.33 15.94 -5.06
N CYS A 144 -3.94 15.87 -3.79
CA CYS A 144 -4.88 15.62 -2.68
C CYS A 144 -5.67 16.85 -2.20
N ARG A 145 -5.86 17.86 -3.06
CA ARG A 145 -6.49 19.12 -2.67
C ARG A 145 -7.97 18.88 -2.34
N GLY A 146 -8.33 18.92 -1.06
CA GLY A 146 -9.71 18.76 -0.56
C GLY A 146 -10.11 17.38 -0.02
N ILE A 147 -9.17 16.42 0.04
CA ILE A 147 -9.46 15.01 0.37
C ILE A 147 -9.53 14.71 1.88
N LEU A 148 -8.91 15.55 2.72
CA LEU A 148 -8.77 15.31 4.17
C LEU A 148 -9.47 16.40 5.02
N ASP A 149 -10.12 17.38 4.41
CA ASP A 149 -10.49 18.66 5.05
C ASP A 149 -11.81 18.68 5.88
N LYS A 150 -12.40 17.54 6.27
CA LYS A 150 -13.80 17.56 6.75
C LYS A 150 -14.03 17.38 8.25
N ASP A 151 -13.05 16.91 9.01
CA ASP A 151 -13.04 17.17 10.45
C ASP A 151 -12.39 18.54 10.66
N ALA A 152 -13.17 19.53 11.11
CA ALA A 152 -12.72 20.92 11.24
C ALA A 152 -11.46 21.10 12.11
N GLU A 153 -11.15 20.12 12.98
CA GLU A 153 -9.98 20.14 13.87
C GLU A 153 -8.81 19.28 13.37
N THR A 154 -9.05 18.08 12.83
CA THR A 154 -7.98 17.12 12.48
C THR A 154 -7.67 17.07 10.99
N GLY A 155 -8.59 17.53 10.14
CA GLY A 155 -8.45 17.51 8.69
C GLY A 155 -7.24 18.30 8.17
N PRO A 156 -7.02 19.55 8.63
CA PRO A 156 -5.86 20.34 8.22
C PRO A 156 -4.52 19.65 8.57
N ILE A 157 -4.42 19.07 9.77
CA ILE A 157 -3.21 18.37 10.24
C ILE A 157 -2.98 17.10 9.42
N GLN A 158 -4.03 16.32 9.16
CA GLN A 158 -3.93 15.13 8.30
C GLN A 158 -3.48 15.50 6.88
N ALA A 159 -4.00 16.59 6.32
CA ALA A 159 -3.62 17.09 5.00
C ALA A 159 -2.16 17.56 4.95
N GLU A 160 -1.65 18.16 6.01
CA GLU A 160 -0.24 18.55 6.13
C GLU A 160 0.68 17.32 6.27
N CYS A 161 0.36 16.39 7.18
CA CYS A 161 1.08 15.12 7.33
C CYS A 161 1.19 14.39 5.99
N PHE A 162 0.08 14.32 5.25
CA PHE A 162 0.04 13.62 3.98
C PHE A 162 0.87 14.30 2.90
N ARG A 163 0.77 15.63 2.75
CA ARG A 163 1.60 16.40 1.81
C ARG A 163 3.08 16.19 2.08
N GLU A 164 3.47 16.19 3.35
CA GLU A 164 4.85 15.96 3.73
C GLU A 164 5.31 14.52 3.44
N VAL A 165 4.46 13.52 3.68
CA VAL A 165 4.74 12.12 3.29
C VAL A 165 4.94 12.00 1.77
N GLN A 166 4.08 12.62 0.96
CA GLN A 166 4.26 12.65 -0.50
C GLN A 166 5.57 13.31 -0.92
N LEU A 167 5.94 14.43 -0.27
CA LEU A 167 7.23 15.07 -0.51
C LEU A 167 8.39 14.12 -0.16
N MET A 168 8.32 13.44 0.99
CA MET A 168 9.32 12.46 1.44
C MET A 168 9.44 11.24 0.52
N MET A 169 8.38 10.87 -0.21
CA MET A 169 8.45 9.78 -1.20
C MET A 169 9.22 10.18 -2.46
N ASN A 170 9.13 11.45 -2.84
CA ASN A 170 9.71 11.99 -4.07
C ASN A 170 11.05 12.71 -3.86
N THR A 171 11.50 12.84 -2.61
CA THR A 171 12.79 13.41 -2.23
C THR A 171 13.69 12.31 -1.68
N TYR A 172 14.97 12.37 -2.02
CA TYR A 172 15.92 11.27 -1.80
C TYR A 172 17.13 11.75 -1.03
N GLU A 173 17.63 10.88 -0.15
CA GLU A 173 18.97 11.03 0.42
C GLU A 173 20.00 10.71 -0.68
N PRO A 174 20.79 11.71 -1.14
CA PRO A 174 21.66 11.54 -2.30
C PRO A 174 22.71 10.45 -2.10
N SER A 175 23.18 10.26 -0.86
CA SER A 175 24.26 9.32 -0.58
C SER A 175 23.85 7.84 -0.72
N ILE A 176 22.59 7.51 -0.41
CA ILE A 176 22.07 6.13 -0.48
C ILE A 176 21.03 5.91 -1.59
N ASN A 177 20.60 6.98 -2.25
CA ASN A 177 19.53 6.98 -3.26
C ASN A 177 18.24 6.33 -2.75
N TRP A 178 17.88 6.57 -1.49
CA TRP A 178 16.61 6.13 -0.89
C TRP A 178 15.75 7.33 -0.62
N SER A 179 14.45 7.20 -0.88
CA SER A 179 13.49 8.22 -0.49
C SER A 179 13.50 8.41 1.02
N PHE A 180 13.28 9.63 1.50
CA PHE A 180 13.21 9.89 2.93
C PHE A 180 12.07 9.10 3.60
N PHE A 181 10.99 8.84 2.86
CA PHE A 181 9.91 7.96 3.32
C PHE A 181 10.38 6.52 3.59
N ARG A 182 11.20 5.96 2.69
CA ARG A 182 11.78 4.62 2.88
C ARG A 182 12.72 4.59 4.10
N ILE A 183 13.56 5.61 4.25
CA ILE A 183 14.51 5.72 5.37
C ILE A 183 13.78 5.62 6.71
N LEU A 184 12.64 6.32 6.85
CA LEU A 184 11.86 6.34 8.07
C LEU A 184 11.24 4.98 8.43
N ARG A 185 10.98 4.12 7.44
CA ARG A 185 10.28 2.83 7.61
C ARG A 185 11.21 1.62 7.77
N VAL A 186 12.45 1.71 7.28
CA VAL A 186 13.41 0.61 7.42
C VAL A 186 13.91 0.48 8.85
N SER A 187 14.29 -0.73 9.26
CA SER A 187 14.91 -0.94 10.56
C SER A 187 16.23 -0.18 10.69
N GLN A 188 16.58 0.24 11.91
CA GLN A 188 17.86 0.87 12.21
C GLN A 188 19.03 0.01 11.69
N HIS A 189 18.92 -1.31 11.81
CA HIS A 189 19.92 -2.26 11.30
C HIS A 189 20.13 -2.14 9.79
N LEU A 190 19.06 -2.21 9.00
CA LEU A 190 19.15 -2.14 7.54
C LEU A 190 19.67 -0.77 7.08
N LEU A 191 19.29 0.29 7.79
CA LEU A 191 19.80 1.64 7.53
C LEU A 191 21.31 1.74 7.84
N THR A 192 21.78 1.17 8.95
CA THR A 192 23.20 1.10 9.29
C THR A 192 24.02 0.37 8.22
N LEU A 193 23.52 -0.77 7.70
CA LEU A 193 24.18 -1.49 6.60
C LEU A 193 24.35 -0.59 5.37
N ARG A 194 23.31 0.18 5.04
CA ARG A 194 23.33 1.07 3.89
C ARG A 194 24.33 2.22 4.08
N PHE A 195 24.47 2.73 5.30
CA PHE A 195 25.45 3.78 5.64
C PHE A 195 26.89 3.28 5.79
N LYS A 196 27.16 1.96 5.82
CA LYS A 196 28.50 1.40 6.07
C LYS A 196 29.57 2.02 5.15
N ASN A 197 29.26 2.16 3.86
CA ASN A 197 30.23 2.61 2.85
C ASN A 197 30.19 4.12 2.55
N ILE A 198 29.51 4.92 3.36
CA ILE A 198 29.28 6.35 3.09
C ILE A 198 29.91 7.19 4.19
N GLN A 199 30.71 8.19 3.82
CA GLN A 199 31.09 9.24 4.77
C GLN A 199 29.84 10.05 5.10
N VAL A 200 29.49 10.07 6.40
CA VAL A 200 28.38 10.78 7.07
C VAL A 200 27.33 11.39 6.12
N PRO A 201 26.09 10.84 6.05
CA PRO A 201 25.01 11.38 5.24
C PRO A 201 24.87 12.88 5.45
N ALA A 202 24.86 13.61 4.34
CA ALA A 202 24.70 15.05 4.30
C ALA A 202 23.22 15.36 4.56
N GLY A 203 22.93 15.70 5.82
CA GLY A 203 21.67 16.32 6.20
C GLY A 203 21.89 16.95 7.56
N ASN A 204 22.04 18.28 7.59
CA ASN A 204 21.96 19.00 8.85
C ASN A 204 20.54 18.75 9.41
N GLU A 205 20.41 18.39 10.68
CA GLU A 205 19.10 18.13 11.31
C GLU A 205 18.14 19.31 11.05
N GLU A 206 18.68 20.53 11.01
CA GLU A 206 17.98 21.77 10.65
C GLU A 206 17.40 21.73 9.23
N GLU A 207 18.16 21.30 8.22
CA GLU A 207 17.71 21.20 6.83
C GLU A 207 16.58 20.18 6.68
N LEU A 208 16.65 19.05 7.41
CA LEU A 208 15.57 18.06 7.40
C LEU A 208 14.31 18.58 8.09
N ILE A 209 14.44 19.36 9.16
CA ILE A 209 13.30 19.98 9.85
C ILE A 209 12.68 21.08 8.98
N GLU A 210 13.48 21.85 8.25
CA GLU A 210 13.00 22.87 7.30
C GLU A 210 12.26 22.24 6.12
N ASN A 211 12.79 21.17 5.55
CA ASN A 211 12.18 20.47 4.42
C ASN A 211 10.98 19.60 4.83
N PHE A 212 10.97 19.09 6.06
CA PHE A 212 9.96 18.17 6.59
C PHE A 212 9.54 18.60 8.02
N PRO A 213 8.68 19.62 8.18
CA PRO A 213 8.33 20.17 9.49
C PRO A 213 7.69 19.18 10.48
N ILE A 214 6.99 18.15 10.00
CA ILE A 214 6.26 17.19 10.82
C ILE A 214 7.14 15.97 11.14
N TYR A 215 7.82 15.41 10.15
CA TYR A 215 8.56 14.15 10.22
C TYR A 215 10.08 14.33 10.26
N GLY A 216 10.59 15.53 9.94
CA GLY A 216 12.02 15.82 9.82
C GLY A 216 12.80 15.50 11.08
N ARG A 217 12.27 15.82 12.27
CA ARG A 217 12.92 15.47 13.54
C ARG A 217 12.98 13.95 13.76
N MET A 218 11.93 13.22 13.42
CA MET A 218 11.88 11.76 13.55
C MET A 218 12.85 11.09 12.58
N LEU A 219 12.90 11.58 11.35
CA LEU A 219 13.83 11.17 10.31
C LEU A 219 15.28 11.42 10.72
N ALA A 220 15.61 12.63 11.17
CA ALA A 220 16.94 13.01 11.63
C ALA A 220 17.39 12.14 12.81
N PHE A 221 16.51 11.90 13.79
CA PHE A 221 16.79 11.02 14.91
C PHE A 221 17.09 9.58 14.47
N HIS A 222 16.30 9.04 13.54
CA HIS A 222 16.47 7.68 13.02
C HIS A 222 17.79 7.51 12.27
N MET A 223 18.13 8.47 11.40
CA MET A 223 19.42 8.50 10.69
C MET A 223 20.59 8.63 11.67
N LYS A 224 20.49 9.52 12.67
CA LYS A 224 21.51 9.67 13.73
C LYS A 224 21.73 8.37 14.50
N LYS A 225 20.67 7.65 14.87
CA LYS A 225 20.76 6.34 15.52
C LYS A 225 21.45 5.30 14.64
N ALA A 226 21.16 5.28 13.34
CA ALA A 226 21.82 4.39 12.40
C ALA A 226 23.33 4.70 12.26
N LEU A 227 23.71 5.98 12.26
CA LEU A 227 25.11 6.42 12.22
C LEU A 227 25.86 6.11 13.52
N GLN A 228 25.24 6.32 14.68
CA GLN A 228 25.82 5.90 15.96
C GLN A 228 26.12 4.40 15.98
N ARG A 229 25.20 3.58 15.46
CA ARG A 229 25.40 2.13 15.35
C ARG A 229 26.48 1.77 14.33
N LYS A 230 26.63 2.53 13.25
CA LYS A 230 27.73 2.36 12.28
C LYS A 230 29.09 2.51 12.96
N VAL A 231 29.27 3.54 13.79
CA VAL A 231 30.53 3.74 14.54
C VAL A 231 30.83 2.53 15.43
N LEU A 232 29.79 1.95 16.08
CA LEU A 232 29.95 0.73 16.87
C LEU A 232 30.34 -0.48 16.00
N PHE A 233 29.81 -0.59 14.77
CA PHE A 233 30.19 -1.64 13.83
C PHE A 233 31.66 -1.53 13.41
N GLU A 234 32.12 -0.34 13.01
CA GLU A 234 33.52 -0.16 12.58
C GLU A 234 34.50 -0.55 13.70
N GLN A 235 34.17 -0.21 14.94
CA GLN A 235 34.99 -0.53 16.11
C GLN A 235 34.93 -2.02 16.48
N ALA A 236 33.76 -2.64 16.42
CA ALA A 236 33.61 -4.06 16.74
C ALA A 236 34.19 -4.98 15.64
N GLU A 237 34.21 -4.55 14.37
CA GLU A 237 34.81 -5.30 13.25
C GLU A 237 36.30 -5.55 13.51
N GLU A 238 37.04 -4.56 14.00
CA GLU A 238 38.46 -4.72 14.37
C GLU A 238 38.66 -5.74 15.49
N VAL A 239 37.85 -5.67 16.55
CA VAL A 239 37.95 -6.58 17.70
C VAL A 239 37.60 -8.01 17.28
N LEU A 240 36.52 -8.20 16.54
CA LEU A 240 36.07 -9.51 16.09
C LEU A 240 37.10 -10.16 15.15
N LEU A 241 37.75 -9.38 14.27
CA LEU A 241 38.84 -9.86 13.44
C LEU A 241 40.03 -10.30 14.30
N VAL A 242 40.39 -9.57 15.36
CA VAL A 242 41.47 -9.98 16.26
C VAL A 242 41.15 -11.31 16.98
N ILE A 243 39.94 -11.45 17.50
CA ILE A 243 39.50 -12.63 18.27
C ILE A 243 39.37 -13.87 17.37
N PHE A 244 38.70 -13.73 16.23
CA PHE A 244 38.26 -14.87 15.43
C PHE A 244 39.09 -15.16 14.18
N ARG A 245 40.08 -14.31 13.79
CA ARG A 245 40.86 -14.51 12.55
C ARG A 245 41.52 -15.89 12.40
N LYS A 246 41.82 -16.58 13.50
CA LYS A 246 42.42 -17.92 13.50
C LYS A 246 41.39 -19.06 13.49
N LEU A 247 40.13 -18.73 13.77
CA LEU A 247 39.03 -19.69 13.95
C LEU A 247 38.06 -19.68 12.78
N LEU A 248 37.78 -18.50 12.20
CA LEU A 248 36.74 -18.30 11.21
C LEU A 248 37.27 -17.50 10.00
N PRO A 249 36.73 -17.73 8.78
CA PRO A 249 37.00 -16.88 7.62
C PRO A 249 36.52 -15.45 7.86
N ALA A 250 37.24 -14.46 7.30
CA ALA A 250 36.90 -13.04 7.45
C ALA A 250 35.46 -12.69 7.03
N THR A 251 34.92 -13.37 6.01
CA THR A 251 33.52 -13.22 5.60
C THR A 251 32.54 -13.61 6.70
N VAL A 252 32.80 -14.73 7.40
CA VAL A 252 31.96 -15.19 8.52
C VAL A 252 32.09 -14.25 9.71
N ILE A 253 33.30 -13.77 10.01
CA ILE A 253 33.54 -12.80 11.09
C ILE A 253 32.75 -11.52 10.85
N ASN A 254 32.71 -11.04 9.60
CA ASN A 254 31.97 -9.84 9.23
C ASN A 254 30.45 -10.02 9.34
N GLU A 255 29.94 -11.24 9.21
CA GLU A 255 28.51 -11.52 9.40
C GLU A 255 28.11 -11.56 10.88
N ILE A 256 29.02 -11.95 11.79
CA ILE A 256 28.73 -12.03 13.24
C ILE A 256 28.25 -10.68 13.76
N ILE A 257 28.82 -9.58 13.27
CA ILE A 257 28.50 -8.22 13.72
C ILE A 257 27.02 -7.87 13.53
N PHE A 258 26.35 -8.51 12.57
CA PHE A 258 24.95 -8.27 12.25
C PHE A 258 23.99 -8.90 13.28
N PHE A 259 24.45 -9.91 14.02
CA PHE A 259 23.68 -10.56 15.08
C PHE A 259 23.81 -9.87 16.44
N LEU A 260 24.72 -8.90 16.57
CA LEU A 260 25.01 -8.23 17.83
C LEU A 260 24.05 -7.06 18.09
N THR A 261 23.57 -6.95 19.32
CA THR A 261 22.82 -5.78 19.78
C THR A 261 23.74 -4.58 20.02
N ASN A 262 23.18 -3.38 20.18
CA ASN A 262 23.99 -2.21 20.57
C ASN A 262 24.73 -2.42 21.90
N TYR A 263 24.16 -3.23 22.80
CA TYR A 263 24.78 -3.57 24.08
C TYR A 263 25.99 -4.48 23.87
N ASP A 264 25.86 -5.52 23.04
CA ASP A 264 26.97 -6.45 22.75
C ASP A 264 28.13 -5.72 22.06
N LEU A 265 27.82 -4.86 21.08
CA LEU A 265 28.82 -4.05 20.38
C LEU A 265 29.55 -3.08 21.31
N TYR A 266 28.85 -2.57 22.34
CA TYR A 266 29.48 -1.72 23.35
C TYR A 266 30.41 -2.52 24.25
N LYS A 267 29.99 -3.72 24.66
CA LYS A 267 30.77 -4.62 25.53
C LYS A 267 32.00 -5.22 24.87
N LEU A 268 32.03 -5.36 23.54
CA LEU A 268 33.22 -5.79 22.81
C LEU A 268 34.41 -4.82 22.95
N LYS A 269 34.21 -3.62 23.50
CA LYS A 269 35.26 -2.63 23.73
C LYS A 269 35.85 -2.64 25.14
N GLU A 270 35.18 -3.27 26.10
CA GLU A 270 35.65 -3.40 27.49
C GLU A 270 36.64 -4.57 27.63
#